data_AF-A0AAV8SUG9-F1
#
_entry.id   AF-A0AAV8SUG9-F1
#
_cell.length_a   1.000
_cell.length_b   1.000
_cell.length_c   1.000
_cell.angle_alpha   90.00
_cell.angle_beta   90.00
_cell.angle_gamma   90.00
#
_symmetry.space_group_name_H-M   'P 1'
#
loop_
_entity.id
_entity.type
_entity.pdbx_description
1 polymer ?
#
loop_
_entity_poly.entity_id
_entity_poly.type
_entity_poly.pdbx_seq_one_letter_code
_entity_poly.pdbx_strand_id
1 'polypeptide(L)'
;MAPYEALYGRKCRTPVCWTELSENKMIGPDIVKDTEEKIQIIQQRLKAASDRQKSYADLKRKDIEFQVGDKVFLKVSPWKHILRFGKKGKLSPRFIGPYEILKRVGPVAYQLALPGELARLHDVFHVSMLRRYRSDASHKIPVQEIQVQQDLSYEEGPISILAREVKQLRNKTIPLVKVLWQHHGIEEATWEPEEIMKA
;
A
#
# COMPACT_ATOMS: atom_id res chain seq x y z
N MET A 1 38.82 6.20 6.75
CA MET A 1 39.08 7.52 6.20
C MET A 1 37.77 8.24 6.11
N ALA A 2 37.69 9.45 6.67
CA ALA A 2 36.46 10.25 6.63
C ALA A 2 36.23 10.80 5.21
N PRO A 3 34.99 11.10 4.80
CA PRO A 3 34.71 11.69 3.48
C PRO A 3 35.51 12.97 3.21
N TYR A 4 35.74 13.80 4.22
CA TYR A 4 36.56 15.01 4.12
C TYR A 4 38.03 14.70 3.83
N GLU A 5 38.62 13.72 4.52
CA GLU A 5 40.01 13.30 4.29
C GLU A 5 40.19 12.74 2.89
N ALA A 6 39.18 12.03 2.38
CA ALA A 6 39.14 11.55 1.00
C ALA A 6 39.09 12.66 -0.03
N LEU A 7 38.32 13.71 0.23
CA LEU A 7 38.16 14.82 -0.70
C LEU A 7 39.38 15.77 -0.70
N TYR A 8 39.94 16.05 0.48
CA TYR A 8 40.94 17.11 0.66
C TYR A 8 42.35 16.60 0.96
N GLY A 9 42.55 15.29 1.09
CA GLY A 9 43.85 14.68 1.40
C GLY A 9 44.41 15.02 2.79
N ARG A 10 43.62 15.71 3.63
CA ARG A 10 44.02 16.20 4.97
C ARG A 10 42.96 15.91 6.02
N LYS A 11 43.37 15.80 7.28
CA LYS A 11 42.45 15.60 8.42
C LYS A 11 41.54 16.82 8.60
N CYS A 12 40.27 16.58 8.98
CA CYS A 12 39.37 17.67 9.37
C CYS A 12 39.95 18.43 10.56
N ARG A 13 39.89 19.77 10.54
CA ARG A 13 40.03 20.54 11.78
C ARG A 13 38.76 20.36 12.61
N THR A 14 38.89 19.73 13.76
CA THR A 14 37.81 19.59 14.75
C THR A 14 38.19 20.36 16.01
N PRO A 15 37.21 20.80 16.84
CA PRO A 15 37.51 21.54 18.08
C PRO A 15 38.46 20.81 19.03
N VAL A 16 38.53 19.47 18.92
CA VAL A 16 39.37 18.57 19.71
C VAL A 16 40.69 18.22 19.00
N CYS A 17 40.82 18.48 17.69
CA CYS A 17 41.99 18.13 16.89
C CYS A 17 42.45 19.34 16.05
N TRP A 18 43.32 20.15 16.67
CA TRP A 18 44.03 21.25 16.03
C TRP A 18 45.32 20.74 15.40
N THR A 19 45.23 20.09 14.25
CA THR A 19 46.44 19.81 13.46
C THR A 19 46.79 21.08 12.68
N GLU A 20 47.97 21.64 12.95
CA GLU A 20 48.54 22.70 12.13
C GLU A 20 48.68 22.19 10.70
N LEU A 21 48.32 23.06 9.74
CA LEU A 21 48.57 22.79 8.33
C LEU A 21 50.08 23.00 8.13
N SER A 22 50.92 22.12 8.66
CA SER A 22 52.31 22.14 8.21
C SER A 22 52.26 21.86 6.72
N GLU A 23 52.90 22.73 5.95
CA GLU A 23 53.13 22.53 4.52
C GLU A 23 54.03 21.29 4.35
N ASN A 24 53.49 20.09 4.52
CA ASN A 24 54.06 18.92 3.89
C ASN A 24 53.77 19.06 2.39
N LYS A 25 54.51 19.98 1.77
CA LYS A 25 54.79 20.03 0.35
C LYS A 25 55.56 18.75 0.05
N MET A 26 54.86 17.61 0.02
CA MET A 26 55.31 16.53 -0.85
C MET A 26 55.32 17.17 -2.24
N ILE A 27 56.49 17.30 -2.85
CA ILE A 27 56.69 17.87 -4.17
C ILE A 27 57.27 16.72 -5.00
N GLY A 28 56.52 16.23 -5.98
CA GLY A 28 57.00 15.19 -6.89
C GLY A 28 56.04 14.00 -7.07
N PRO A 29 56.52 12.91 -7.70
CA PRO A 29 55.71 11.74 -8.06
C PRO A 29 55.18 10.94 -6.85
N ASP A 30 55.75 11.13 -5.67
CA ASP A 30 55.34 10.42 -4.45
C ASP A 30 53.92 10.80 -4.01
N ILE A 31 53.45 12.01 -4.30
CA ILE A 31 52.05 12.42 -4.07
C ILE A 31 51.10 11.54 -4.89
N VAL A 32 51.48 11.25 -6.14
CA VAL A 32 50.64 10.49 -7.07
C VAL A 32 50.52 9.05 -6.58
N LYS A 33 51.62 8.46 -6.10
CA LYS A 33 51.62 7.12 -5.49
C LYS A 33 50.76 7.06 -4.22
N ASP A 34 50.98 7.99 -3.29
CA ASP A 34 50.21 8.07 -2.05
C ASP A 34 48.71 8.28 -2.29
N THR A 35 48.36 9.09 -3.30
CA THR A 35 46.95 9.33 -3.67
C THR A 35 46.34 8.11 -4.33
N GLU A 36 47.07 7.40 -5.19
CA GLU A 36 46.63 6.16 -5.82
C GLU A 36 46.34 5.07 -4.77
N GLU A 37 47.25 4.88 -3.81
CA GLU A 37 47.05 3.95 -2.69
C GLU A 37 45.82 4.33 -1.85
N LYS A 38 45.65 5.61 -1.52
CA LYS A 38 44.46 6.09 -0.78
C LYS A 38 43.17 5.90 -1.58
N ILE A 39 43.17 6.14 -2.90
CA ILE A 39 42.02 5.92 -3.77
C ILE A 39 41.64 4.44 -3.78
N GLN A 40 42.61 3.53 -3.90
CA GLN A 40 42.36 2.09 -3.84
C GLN A 40 41.69 1.70 -2.50
N ILE A 41 42.20 2.22 -1.38
CA ILE A 41 41.61 1.98 -0.05
C ILE A 41 40.17 2.54 0.03
N ILE A 42 39.92 3.75 -0.49
CA ILE A 42 38.58 4.35 -0.51
C ILE A 42 37.62 3.48 -1.31
N GLN A 43 38.01 3.05 -2.51
CA GLN A 43 37.17 2.20 -3.37
C GLN A 43 36.85 0.87 -2.70
N GLN A 44 37.83 0.22 -2.08
CA GLN A 44 37.62 -1.02 -1.33
C GLN A 44 36.65 -0.82 -0.17
N ARG A 45 36.79 0.28 0.60
CA ARG A 45 35.90 0.59 1.73
C ARG A 45 34.49 0.94 1.28
N LEU A 46 34.34 1.70 0.19
CA LEU A 46 33.03 2.01 -0.40
C LEU A 46 32.33 0.74 -0.87
N LYS A 47 33.05 -0.15 -1.56
CA LYS A 47 32.53 -1.45 -1.98
C LYS A 47 32.08 -2.28 -0.77
N ALA A 48 32.95 -2.46 0.22
CA ALA A 48 32.60 -3.20 1.44
C ALA A 48 31.42 -2.58 2.21
N ALA A 49 31.29 -1.25 2.24
CA ALA A 49 30.15 -0.58 2.85
C ALA A 49 28.86 -0.82 2.05
N SER A 50 28.91 -0.71 0.72
CA SER A 50 27.80 -1.00 -0.19
C SER A 50 27.35 -2.45 -0.07
N ASP A 51 28.29 -3.40 -0.05
CA ASP A 51 28.02 -4.83 0.11
C ASP A 51 27.35 -5.14 1.45
N ARG A 52 27.79 -4.50 2.55
CA ARG A 52 27.12 -4.62 3.87
C ARG A 52 25.72 -4.03 3.87
N GLN A 53 25.52 -2.86 3.26
CA GLN A 53 24.18 -2.28 3.16
C GLN A 53 23.25 -3.17 2.36
N LYS A 54 23.74 -3.71 1.24
CA LYS A 54 23.01 -4.65 0.39
C LYS A 54 22.65 -5.92 1.17
N SER A 55 23.60 -6.57 1.82
CA SER A 55 23.34 -7.81 2.57
C SER A 55 22.32 -7.60 3.71
N TYR A 56 22.38 -6.49 4.43
CA TYR A 56 21.40 -6.16 5.47
C TYR A 56 20.01 -5.85 4.92
N ALA A 57 19.94 -5.15 3.77
CA ALA A 57 18.67 -4.82 3.14
C ALA A 57 17.99 -6.05 2.52
N ASP A 58 18.76 -6.89 1.82
CA ASP A 58 18.25 -8.04 1.09
C ASP A 58 17.76 -9.14 2.03
N LEU A 59 18.38 -9.31 3.21
CA LEU A 59 17.97 -10.31 4.22
C LEU A 59 16.48 -10.21 4.63
N LYS A 60 15.90 -9.00 4.58
CA LYS A 60 14.52 -8.72 4.99
C LYS A 60 13.56 -8.55 3.81
N ARG A 61 14.06 -8.55 2.57
CA ARG A 61 13.25 -8.34 1.38
C ARG A 61 12.95 -9.68 0.71
N LYS A 62 11.79 -9.75 0.07
CA LYS A 62 11.41 -10.86 -0.80
C LYS A 62 11.34 -10.31 -2.21
N ASP A 63 11.89 -11.05 -3.15
CA ASP A 63 11.69 -10.74 -4.56
C ASP A 63 10.23 -11.03 -4.91
N ILE A 64 9.53 -9.97 -5.29
CA ILE A 64 8.15 -10.03 -5.76
C ILE A 64 8.22 -9.75 -7.25
N GLU A 65 7.88 -10.75 -8.04
CA GLU A 65 7.73 -10.63 -9.48
C GLU A 65 6.27 -10.84 -9.88
N PHE A 66 5.88 -10.18 -10.96
CA PHE A 66 4.55 -10.31 -11.53
C PHE A 66 4.68 -10.63 -13.02
N GLN A 67 3.70 -11.37 -13.54
CA GLN A 67 3.60 -11.68 -14.96
C GLN A 67 2.56 -10.78 -15.63
N VAL A 68 2.67 -10.65 -16.95
CA VAL A 68 1.64 -9.98 -17.75
C VAL A 68 0.34 -10.78 -17.63
N GLY A 69 -0.77 -10.10 -17.37
CA GLY A 69 -2.08 -10.71 -17.07
C GLY A 69 -2.35 -10.97 -15.59
N ASP A 70 -1.36 -10.85 -14.71
CA ASP A 70 -1.61 -10.92 -13.26
C ASP A 70 -2.46 -9.73 -12.80
N LYS A 71 -3.37 -10.00 -11.87
CA LYS A 71 -4.13 -8.97 -11.17
C LYS A 71 -3.37 -8.48 -9.96
N VAL A 72 -3.29 -7.17 -9.78
CA VAL A 72 -2.61 -6.54 -8.65
C VAL A 72 -3.42 -5.38 -8.08
N PHE A 73 -3.33 -5.22 -6.77
CA PHE A 73 -3.83 -4.07 -6.05
C PHE A 73 -2.81 -2.93 -6.06
N LEU A 74 -3.30 -1.71 -6.21
CA LEU A 74 -2.49 -0.50 -6.29
C LEU A 74 -2.62 0.35 -5.02
N LYS A 75 -1.49 0.74 -4.43
CA LYS A 75 -1.43 1.47 -3.15
C LYS A 75 -1.78 2.95 -3.31
N VAL A 76 -2.69 3.46 -2.46
CA VAL A 76 -3.22 4.85 -2.55
C VAL A 76 -2.44 5.87 -1.72
N SER A 77 -1.54 5.43 -0.85
CA SER A 77 -0.90 6.29 0.16
C SER A 77 -0.21 7.56 -0.37
N PRO A 78 0.38 7.60 -1.58
CA PRO A 78 0.99 8.82 -2.09
C PRO A 78 -0.02 9.85 -2.63
N TRP A 79 -1.31 9.51 -2.78
CA TRP A 79 -2.25 10.27 -3.62
C TRP A 79 -3.34 11.00 -2.85
N LYS A 80 -3.10 11.27 -1.56
CA LYS A 80 -4.07 11.86 -0.62
C LYS A 80 -4.74 13.16 -1.09
N HIS A 81 -4.25 13.78 -2.17
CA HIS A 81 -4.79 14.99 -2.81
C HIS A 81 -5.11 14.86 -4.31
N ILE A 82 -4.66 13.81 -5.01
CA ILE A 82 -4.78 13.68 -6.47
C ILE A 82 -6.08 12.98 -6.87
N LEU A 83 -6.51 11.99 -6.07
CA LEU A 83 -7.68 11.16 -6.36
C LEU A 83 -8.43 10.82 -5.07
N ARG A 84 -9.76 11.01 -5.10
CA ARG A 84 -10.67 10.73 -3.98
C ARG A 84 -11.35 9.39 -4.20
N PHE A 85 -10.82 8.34 -3.59
CA PHE A 85 -11.45 7.01 -3.62
C PHE A 85 -12.46 6.87 -2.49
N GLY A 86 -13.75 6.96 -2.81
CA GLY A 86 -14.87 6.65 -1.91
C GLY A 86 -14.79 7.30 -0.52
N LYS A 87 -14.82 6.46 0.53
CA LYS A 87 -14.97 6.88 1.94
C LYS A 87 -13.76 7.70 2.43
N LYS A 88 -14.02 8.88 3.01
CA LYS A 88 -13.01 9.80 3.57
C LYS A 88 -12.54 9.36 4.97
N GLY A 89 -11.24 9.53 5.25
CA GLY A 89 -10.70 9.40 6.61
C GLY A 89 -10.16 8.00 6.95
N LYS A 90 -10.35 7.57 8.22
CA LYS A 90 -9.77 6.33 8.79
C LYS A 90 -10.18 5.05 8.04
N LEU A 91 -11.32 5.08 7.35
CA LEU A 91 -11.88 3.97 6.58
C LEU A 91 -11.60 4.05 5.07
N SER A 92 -10.74 4.98 4.63
CA SER A 92 -10.33 5.03 3.23
C SER A 92 -9.52 3.77 2.85
N PRO A 93 -9.76 3.18 1.66
CA PRO A 93 -9.02 2.01 1.23
C PRO A 93 -7.53 2.36 1.05
N ARG A 94 -6.65 1.53 1.60
CA ARG A 94 -5.19 1.66 1.41
C ARG A 94 -4.72 1.15 0.05
N PHE A 95 -5.51 0.28 -0.57
CA PHE A 95 -5.29 -0.31 -1.88
C PHE A 95 -6.59 -0.27 -2.69
N ILE A 96 -6.50 0.00 -3.99
CA ILE A 96 -7.64 0.00 -4.91
C ILE A 96 -7.45 -1.12 -5.91
N GLY A 97 -8.56 -1.74 -6.29
CA GLY A 97 -8.79 -2.43 -7.56
C GLY A 97 -7.82 -3.56 -7.90
N PRO A 98 -8.30 -4.75 -8.29
CA PRO A 98 -7.44 -5.63 -9.06
C PRO A 98 -7.29 -5.05 -10.47
N TYR A 99 -6.14 -4.44 -10.76
CA TYR A 99 -5.77 -4.03 -12.11
C TYR A 99 -4.91 -5.10 -12.76
N GLU A 100 -5.12 -5.33 -14.04
CA GLU A 100 -4.32 -6.27 -14.80
C GLU A 100 -3.00 -5.63 -15.23
N ILE A 101 -1.92 -6.37 -15.16
CA ILE A 101 -0.61 -5.94 -15.67
C ILE A 101 -0.60 -6.12 -17.18
N LEU A 102 -0.47 -5.01 -17.91
CA LEU A 102 -0.38 -5.00 -19.38
C LEU A 102 1.03 -5.35 -19.86
N LYS A 103 2.04 -4.79 -19.21
CA LYS A 103 3.44 -4.94 -19.63
C LYS A 103 4.40 -4.76 -18.45
N ARG A 104 5.51 -5.50 -18.47
CA ARG A 104 6.68 -5.24 -17.62
C ARG A 104 7.59 -4.24 -18.34
N VAL A 105 7.71 -3.02 -17.79
CA VAL A 105 8.55 -1.94 -18.36
C VAL A 105 10.01 -2.13 -17.95
N GLY A 106 10.24 -2.66 -16.75
CA GLY A 106 11.57 -2.97 -16.24
C GLY A 106 11.53 -4.01 -15.12
N PRO A 107 12.68 -4.32 -14.48
CA PRO A 107 12.74 -5.31 -13.41
C PRO A 107 11.79 -4.98 -12.26
N VAL A 108 11.58 -3.69 -11.97
CA VAL A 108 10.80 -3.19 -10.83
C VAL A 108 9.59 -2.35 -11.24
N ALA A 109 9.35 -2.15 -12.54
CA ALA A 109 8.31 -1.25 -13.05
C ALA A 109 7.32 -1.98 -13.96
N TYR A 110 6.03 -1.86 -13.67
CA TYR A 110 4.94 -2.55 -14.36
C TYR A 110 3.87 -1.55 -14.80
N GLN A 111 3.37 -1.74 -16.01
CA GLN A 111 2.27 -0.97 -16.59
C GLN A 111 0.94 -1.66 -16.29
N LEU A 112 -0.02 -0.92 -15.73
CA LEU A 112 -1.34 -1.42 -15.35
C LEU A 112 -2.44 -0.98 -16.31
N ALA A 113 -3.45 -1.82 -16.49
CA ALA A 113 -4.71 -1.45 -17.11
C ALA A 113 -5.54 -0.59 -16.16
N LEU A 114 -5.28 0.71 -16.14
CA LEU A 114 -6.04 1.66 -15.33
C LEU A 114 -7.35 2.05 -16.02
N PRO A 115 -8.47 2.18 -15.27
CA PRO A 115 -9.72 2.70 -15.80
C PRO A 115 -9.59 4.18 -16.17
N GLY A 116 -10.43 4.66 -17.10
CA GLY A 116 -10.41 6.03 -17.60
C GLY A 116 -10.58 7.11 -16.52
N GLU A 117 -11.21 6.78 -15.39
CA GLU A 117 -11.31 7.64 -14.20
C GLU A 117 -9.92 8.03 -13.64
N LEU A 118 -8.92 7.17 -13.86
CA LEU A 118 -7.53 7.34 -13.44
C LEU A 118 -6.62 7.83 -14.56
N ALA A 119 -7.16 8.30 -15.69
CA ALA A 119 -6.36 8.74 -16.84
C ALA A 119 -5.38 9.90 -16.55
N ARG A 120 -5.58 10.64 -15.45
CA ARG A 120 -4.62 11.66 -14.99
C ARG A 120 -3.32 11.08 -14.42
N LEU A 121 -3.31 9.79 -14.12
CA LEU A 121 -2.20 9.10 -13.49
C LEU A 121 -1.40 8.32 -14.54
N HIS A 122 -0.07 8.34 -14.41
CA HIS A 122 0.78 7.46 -15.19
C HIS A 122 0.49 6.00 -14.83
N ASP A 123 0.31 5.17 -15.84
CA ASP A 123 -0.04 3.75 -15.72
C ASP A 123 1.14 2.85 -15.31
N VAL A 124 2.35 3.39 -15.22
CA VAL A 124 3.57 2.67 -14.83
C VAL A 124 3.87 2.86 -13.34
N PHE A 125 3.91 1.77 -12.58
CA PHE A 125 4.17 1.76 -11.15
C PHE A 125 5.35 0.89 -10.75
N HIS A 126 6.02 1.31 -9.68
CA HIS A 126 7.05 0.53 -9.03
C HIS A 126 6.46 -0.65 -8.24
N VAL A 127 7.15 -1.79 -8.20
CA VAL A 127 6.68 -3.05 -7.56
C VAL A 127 6.25 -2.88 -6.10
N SER A 128 6.86 -1.94 -5.38
CA SER A 128 6.54 -1.63 -3.97
C SER A 128 5.16 -0.99 -3.77
N MET A 129 4.55 -0.47 -4.83
CA MET A 129 3.18 0.07 -4.81
C MET A 129 2.14 -1.00 -5.18
N LEU A 130 2.59 -2.17 -5.63
CA LEU A 130 1.74 -3.26 -6.10
C LEU A 130 1.65 -4.35 -5.03
N ARG A 131 0.48 -4.96 -4.94
CA ARG A 131 0.24 -6.13 -4.10
C ARG A 131 -0.48 -7.18 -4.91
N ARG A 132 0.05 -8.41 -4.93
CA ARG A 132 -0.55 -9.54 -5.63
C ARG A 132 -2.02 -9.70 -5.24
N TYR A 133 -2.91 -9.72 -6.22
CA TYR A 133 -4.29 -10.11 -6.01
C TYR A 133 -4.34 -11.64 -5.82
N ARG A 134 -4.96 -12.10 -4.74
CA ARG A 134 -5.33 -13.51 -4.60
C ARG A 134 -6.82 -13.58 -4.93
N SER A 135 -7.15 -14.27 -6.02
CA SER A 135 -8.53 -14.52 -6.39
C SER A 135 -9.20 -15.33 -5.30
N ASP A 136 -10.10 -14.70 -4.58
CA ASP A 136 -11.00 -15.37 -3.64
C ASP A 136 -12.39 -15.37 -4.26
N ALA A 137 -12.96 -16.56 -4.46
CA ALA A 137 -14.29 -16.71 -5.02
C ALA A 137 -15.37 -16.06 -4.13
N SER A 138 -15.09 -15.88 -2.84
CA SER A 138 -15.97 -15.21 -1.87
C SER A 138 -16.03 -13.69 -2.03
N HIS A 139 -15.09 -13.06 -2.75
CA HIS A 139 -15.05 -11.60 -2.93
C HIS A 139 -15.96 -11.10 -4.05
N LYS A 140 -16.49 -12.00 -4.88
CA LYS A 140 -17.56 -11.66 -5.81
C LYS A 140 -18.86 -11.64 -4.99
N ILE A 141 -19.15 -10.49 -4.38
CA ILE A 141 -20.54 -10.21 -3.99
C ILE A 141 -21.32 -10.22 -5.30
N PRO A 142 -22.25 -11.16 -5.53
CA PRO A 142 -23.11 -11.09 -6.70
C PRO A 142 -23.80 -9.73 -6.62
N VAL A 143 -23.61 -8.89 -7.64
CA VAL A 143 -24.38 -7.66 -7.76
C VAL A 143 -25.82 -8.10 -7.97
N GLN A 144 -26.62 -8.05 -6.91
CA GLN A 144 -28.06 -8.19 -7.06
C GLN A 144 -28.53 -6.95 -7.80
N GLU A 145 -29.01 -7.13 -9.01
CA GLU A 145 -29.66 -6.07 -9.79
C GLU A 145 -31.00 -5.77 -9.12
N ILE A 146 -30.98 -4.86 -8.14
CA ILE A 146 -32.21 -4.31 -7.58
C ILE A 146 -32.76 -3.33 -8.63
N GLN A 147 -34.01 -3.52 -9.03
CA GLN A 147 -34.70 -2.58 -9.90
C GLN A 147 -35.06 -1.33 -9.08
N VAL A 148 -34.19 -0.32 -9.15
CA VAL A 148 -34.39 0.95 -8.49
C VAL A 148 -35.26 1.85 -9.38
N GLN A 149 -36.27 2.49 -8.79
CA GLN A 149 -37.12 3.48 -9.47
C GLN A 149 -36.31 4.76 -9.79
N GLN A 150 -36.83 5.64 -10.65
CA GLN A 150 -36.12 6.85 -11.09
C GLN A 150 -35.77 7.83 -9.95
N ASP A 151 -36.46 7.71 -8.81
CA ASP A 151 -36.26 8.50 -7.59
C ASP A 151 -35.25 7.89 -6.60
N LEU A 152 -34.52 6.85 -7.01
CA LEU A 152 -33.58 6.08 -6.18
C LEU A 152 -34.24 5.28 -5.05
N SER A 153 -35.57 5.09 -5.07
CA SER A 153 -36.29 4.21 -4.15
C SER A 153 -36.41 2.79 -4.71
N TYR A 154 -36.52 1.78 -3.83
CA TYR A 154 -36.88 0.42 -4.20
C TYR A 154 -37.84 -0.14 -3.14
N GLU A 155 -38.74 -1.02 -3.55
CA GLU A 155 -39.71 -1.64 -2.65
C GLU A 155 -39.08 -2.82 -1.91
N GLU A 156 -39.10 -2.80 -0.59
CA GLU A 156 -38.68 -3.93 0.26
C GLU A 156 -39.89 -4.65 0.84
N GLY A 157 -40.09 -5.91 0.43
CA GLY A 157 -41.08 -6.81 1.01
C GLY A 157 -40.46 -7.81 2.00
N PRO A 158 -41.17 -8.17 3.09
CA PRO A 158 -40.76 -9.28 3.94
C PRO A 158 -41.01 -10.62 3.21
N ILE A 159 -40.00 -11.50 3.13
CA ILE A 159 -40.13 -12.86 2.58
C ILE A 159 -40.64 -13.82 3.65
N SER A 160 -39.95 -13.87 4.80
CA SER A 160 -40.18 -14.89 5.82
C SER A 160 -39.75 -14.45 7.21
N ILE A 161 -40.43 -14.97 8.23
CA ILE A 161 -40.03 -14.79 9.63
C ILE A 161 -39.12 -15.96 10.03
N LEU A 162 -37.86 -15.66 10.35
CA LEU A 162 -36.84 -16.65 10.70
C LEU A 162 -36.88 -17.06 12.17
N ALA A 163 -37.17 -16.11 13.07
CA ALA A 163 -37.17 -16.35 14.51
C ALA A 163 -38.17 -15.43 15.22
N ARG A 164 -38.60 -15.83 16.42
CA ARG A 164 -39.44 -15.02 17.31
C ARG A 164 -38.78 -14.95 18.68
N GLU A 165 -38.67 -13.74 19.23
CA GLU A 165 -38.15 -13.51 20.56
C GLU A 165 -39.04 -12.52 21.30
N VAL A 166 -39.05 -12.62 22.63
CA VAL A 166 -39.82 -11.70 23.47
C VAL A 166 -38.85 -10.91 24.31
N LYS A 167 -38.76 -9.60 24.06
CA LYS A 167 -37.93 -8.69 24.84
C LYS A 167 -38.70 -8.22 26.07
N GLN A 168 -38.30 -8.71 27.24
CA GLN A 168 -38.85 -8.25 28.51
C GLN A 168 -38.11 -6.97 28.98
N LEU A 169 -38.86 -5.89 29.15
CA LEU A 169 -38.42 -4.65 29.78
C LEU A 169 -39.07 -4.54 31.17
N ARG A 170 -38.61 -3.60 32.01
CA ARG A 170 -39.12 -3.43 33.39
C ARG A 170 -40.64 -3.30 33.49
N ASN A 171 -41.29 -2.69 32.49
CA ASN A 171 -42.73 -2.38 32.52
C ASN A 171 -43.52 -2.91 31.31
N LYS A 172 -42.87 -3.55 30.32
CA LYS A 172 -43.49 -3.96 29.05
C LYS A 172 -42.83 -5.21 28.48
N THR A 173 -43.62 -5.99 27.75
CA THR A 173 -43.16 -7.18 27.04
C THR A 173 -43.39 -6.95 25.55
N ILE A 174 -42.33 -6.90 24.74
CA ILE A 174 -42.40 -6.61 23.30
C ILE A 174 -42.07 -7.88 22.51
N PRO A 175 -43.01 -8.46 21.76
CA PRO A 175 -42.72 -9.55 20.85
C PRO A 175 -41.99 -9.01 19.61
N LEU A 176 -40.84 -9.59 19.30
CA LEU A 176 -40.01 -9.28 18.15
C LEU A 176 -39.97 -10.49 17.21
N VAL A 177 -39.99 -10.22 15.92
CA VAL A 177 -39.85 -11.20 14.85
C VAL A 177 -38.62 -10.85 14.02
N LYS A 178 -37.77 -11.84 13.76
CA LYS A 178 -36.62 -11.69 12.87
C LYS A 178 -37.09 -11.88 11.44
N VAL A 179 -37.04 -10.82 10.64
CA VAL A 179 -37.62 -10.78 9.29
C VAL A 179 -36.51 -10.87 8.25
N LEU A 180 -36.68 -11.77 7.29
CA LEU A 180 -35.88 -11.84 6.08
C LEU A 180 -36.54 -11.00 4.99
N TRP A 181 -35.79 -10.09 4.39
CA TRP A 181 -36.26 -9.15 3.38
C TRP A 181 -35.85 -9.59 1.96
N GLN A 182 -36.59 -9.15 0.93
CA GLN A 182 -36.44 -9.60 -0.46
C GLN A 182 -35.06 -9.44 -1.11
N HIS A 183 -34.24 -8.51 -0.63
CA HIS A 183 -32.91 -8.21 -1.19
C HIS A 183 -31.77 -8.41 -0.19
N HIS A 184 -32.06 -9.06 0.94
CA HIS A 184 -31.12 -9.23 2.05
C HIS A 184 -30.74 -10.69 2.27
N GLY A 185 -29.49 -10.92 2.65
CA GLY A 185 -29.04 -12.23 3.11
C GLY A 185 -29.62 -12.60 4.48
N ILE A 186 -29.54 -13.87 4.86
CA ILE A 186 -29.94 -14.34 6.21
C ILE A 186 -29.17 -13.60 7.32
N GLU A 187 -27.92 -13.19 7.03
CA GLU A 187 -27.07 -12.42 7.95
C GLU A 187 -27.55 -10.97 8.14
N GLU A 188 -28.29 -10.42 7.18
CA GLU A 188 -28.79 -9.04 7.17
C GLU A 188 -30.24 -8.92 7.69
N ALA A 189 -30.84 -10.02 8.15
CA ALA A 189 -32.19 -10.04 8.69
C ALA A 189 -32.30 -9.18 9.97
N THR A 190 -33.32 -8.30 10.01
CA THR A 190 -33.56 -7.36 11.12
C THR A 190 -34.61 -7.88 12.09
N TRP A 191 -34.62 -7.34 13.31
CA TRP A 191 -35.63 -7.64 14.34
C TRP A 191 -36.68 -6.53 14.36
N GLU A 192 -37.90 -6.85 13.96
CA GLU A 192 -39.03 -5.92 13.93
C GLU A 192 -40.09 -6.32 14.96
N PRO A 193 -40.85 -5.36 15.53
CA PRO A 193 -41.95 -5.68 16.42
C PRO A 193 -43.08 -6.39 15.67
N GLU A 194 -43.65 -7.43 16.30
CA GLU A 194 -44.67 -8.29 15.69
C GLU A 194 -45.95 -7.51 15.29
N GLU A 195 -46.23 -6.38 15.95
CA GLU A 195 -47.37 -5.51 15.65
C GLU A 195 -47.29 -4.88 14.26
N ILE A 196 -46.09 -4.52 13.79
CA ILE A 196 -45.89 -3.90 12.47
C ILE A 196 -46.08 -4.93 11.35
N MET A 197 -45.78 -6.20 11.63
CA MET A 197 -45.85 -7.29 10.64
C MET A 197 -47.23 -7.95 10.56
N LYS A 198 -48.15 -7.61 11.46
CA LYS A 198 -49.54 -8.12 11.48
C LYS A 198 -50.55 -7.19 10.79
N ALA A 199 -50.14 -5.97 10.44
CA ALA A 199 -50.94 -4.97 9.73
C ALA A 199 -50.89 -5.20 8.22
#